data_AF-A0A8J6KEL7-F1
#
_entry.id   AF-A0A8J6KEL7-F1
#
_cell.length_a   1.000
_cell.length_b   1.000
_cell.length_c   1.000
_cell.angle_alpha   90.00
_cell.angle_beta   90.00
_cell.angle_gamma   90.00
#
_symmetry.space_group_name_H-M   'P 1'
#
loop_
_entity.id
_entity.type
_entity.pdbx_description
1 polymer ?
#
loop_
_entity_poly.entity_id
_entity_poly.type
_entity_poly.pdbx_seq_one_letter_code
_entity_poly.pdbx_strand_id
1 'polypeptide(L)'
;MGRNQGAWRRQVVRARVKAPSVPISQPLPVWMRLYFYGMHGLTLDVLSSCIRRFPHCQDYKLLGFSSPYRCLLHALAHLALEKIYLQRKSFPDNALAFHFVFYPSVFVGLQILLRRTLLQCCPQDRALSAAELGLQYALAIYYSQVFLRSFLRLQYQSWEGQGGVWAHAGHRLPLVLRFIFFGMHGFMDEVFFTSAFNLLEKPGGPVSGHTSLWSFFMYGSCSLMVEKLFFYLCYGRGWGAWRRIPVYILFAYTWEFSWGLGLRTCNACSWDYSHYPLNFMGLITLMYLPGWVFLSFYQDLLSKVLLRIRYV
;
A
#
# COMPACT_ATOMS: atom_id res chain seq x y z
N MET A 1 1.08 -72.46 12.78
CA MET A 1 1.94 -71.31 12.39
C MET A 1 1.07 -70.16 11.91
N GLY A 2 0.63 -69.29 12.82
CA GLY A 2 -0.10 -68.06 12.50
C GLY A 2 0.85 -66.87 12.57
N ARG A 3 1.17 -66.26 11.42
CA ARG A 3 1.84 -64.95 11.35
C ARG A 3 1.37 -64.18 10.11
N ASN A 4 1.15 -62.88 10.33
CA ASN A 4 1.23 -61.79 9.35
C ASN A 4 0.02 -61.36 8.48
N GLN A 5 -1.22 -61.48 8.94
CA GLN A 5 -2.31 -60.65 8.37
C GLN A 5 -2.42 -59.24 9.01
N GLY A 6 -1.73 -58.99 10.14
CA GLY A 6 -1.80 -57.71 10.87
C GLY A 6 -0.83 -56.61 10.40
N ALA A 7 0.06 -56.89 9.44
CA ALA A 7 1.01 -55.91 8.92
C ALA A 7 0.41 -55.07 7.78
N TRP A 8 -0.32 -55.72 6.87
CA TRP A 8 -0.96 -55.05 5.72
C TRP A 8 -2.04 -54.04 6.13
N ARG A 9 -2.89 -54.38 7.11
CA ARG A 9 -3.93 -53.44 7.60
C ARG A 9 -3.35 -52.19 8.27
N ARG A 10 -2.13 -52.24 8.81
CA ARG A 10 -1.47 -51.06 9.41
C ARG A 10 -0.79 -50.14 8.40
N GLN A 11 -0.38 -50.67 7.24
CA GLN A 11 0.13 -49.84 6.14
C GLN A 11 -1.00 -49.17 5.34
N VAL A 12 -2.14 -49.85 5.15
CA VAL A 12 -3.28 -49.26 4.44
C VAL A 12 -3.96 -48.12 5.23
N VAL A 13 -3.89 -48.14 6.57
CA VAL A 13 -4.41 -47.04 7.42
C VAL A 13 -3.44 -45.85 7.52
N ARG A 14 -2.14 -46.02 7.25
CA ARG A 14 -1.14 -44.93 7.26
C ARG A 14 -0.89 -44.26 5.91
N ALA A 15 -1.48 -44.77 4.84
CA ALA A 15 -1.45 -44.15 3.52
C ALA A 15 -2.79 -43.52 3.15
N ARG A 16 -3.46 -42.83 4.09
CA ARG A 16 -4.36 -41.74 3.68
C ARG A 16 -3.45 -40.62 3.19
N VAL A 17 -3.03 -40.73 1.92
CA VAL A 17 -2.46 -39.61 1.16
C VAL A 17 -3.35 -38.43 1.49
N LYS A 18 -2.83 -37.48 2.26
CA LYS A 18 -3.53 -36.23 2.54
C LYS A 18 -3.75 -35.63 1.17
N ALA A 19 -4.98 -35.75 0.64
CA ALA A 19 -5.34 -35.14 -0.63
C ALA A 19 -4.80 -33.71 -0.60
N PRO A 20 -4.14 -33.22 -1.65
CA PRO A 20 -3.61 -31.87 -1.65
C PRO A 20 -4.75 -30.95 -1.23
N SER A 21 -4.61 -30.35 -0.03
CA SER A 21 -5.61 -29.46 0.52
C SER A 21 -5.76 -28.34 -0.50
N VAL A 22 -6.90 -28.33 -1.19
CA VAL A 22 -7.23 -27.25 -2.11
C VAL A 22 -7.10 -25.98 -1.29
N PRO A 23 -6.22 -25.04 -1.68
CA PRO A 23 -5.99 -23.87 -0.86
C PRO A 23 -7.30 -23.10 -0.71
N ILE A 24 -7.77 -22.96 0.52
CA ILE A 24 -9.00 -22.24 0.82
C ILE A 24 -8.75 -20.76 0.54
N SER A 25 -9.32 -20.25 -0.55
CA SER A 25 -9.31 -18.83 -0.88
C SER A 25 -10.36 -18.11 -0.06
N GLN A 26 -9.93 -17.14 0.76
CA GLN A 26 -10.81 -16.36 1.61
C GLN A 26 -10.78 -14.88 1.18
N PRO A 27 -11.82 -14.09 1.49
CA PRO A 27 -11.71 -12.64 1.37
C PRO A 27 -10.53 -12.11 2.18
N LEU A 28 -9.95 -10.98 1.76
CA LEU A 28 -8.87 -10.33 2.51
C LEU A 28 -9.25 -10.11 3.98
N PRO A 29 -8.37 -10.41 4.95
CA PRO A 29 -8.62 -10.17 6.36
C PRO A 29 -8.75 -8.66 6.64
N VAL A 30 -9.47 -8.31 7.71
CA VAL A 30 -9.82 -6.91 8.04
C VAL A 30 -8.60 -6.00 8.15
N TRP A 31 -7.51 -6.46 8.76
CA TRP A 31 -6.29 -5.66 8.88
C TRP A 31 -5.66 -5.31 7.53
N MET A 32 -5.70 -6.23 6.55
CA MET A 32 -5.24 -5.93 5.19
C MET A 32 -6.15 -4.91 4.53
N ARG A 33 -7.47 -5.05 4.69
CA ARG A 33 -8.43 -4.09 4.14
C ARG A 33 -8.19 -2.69 4.68
N LEU A 34 -8.05 -2.55 6.00
CA LEU A 34 -7.68 -1.28 6.65
C LEU A 34 -6.39 -0.71 6.06
N TYR A 35 -5.36 -1.55 5.89
CA TYR A 35 -4.09 -1.16 5.29
C TYR A 35 -4.26 -0.59 3.87
N PHE A 36 -4.94 -1.32 2.99
CA PHE A 36 -5.19 -0.90 1.61
C PHE A 36 -6.04 0.37 1.53
N TYR A 37 -7.07 0.47 2.37
CA TYR A 37 -7.95 1.64 2.42
C TYR A 37 -7.23 2.90 2.91
N GLY A 38 -6.43 2.79 3.98
CA GLY A 38 -5.65 3.92 4.48
C GLY A 38 -4.61 4.39 3.45
N MET A 39 -3.85 3.44 2.89
CA MET A 39 -2.84 3.71 1.87
C MET A 39 -3.45 4.34 0.60
N HIS A 40 -4.59 3.84 0.12
CA HIS A 40 -5.26 4.38 -1.06
C HIS A 40 -5.85 5.78 -0.81
N GLY A 41 -6.52 5.98 0.33
CA GLY A 41 -7.04 7.29 0.71
C GLY A 41 -5.93 8.34 0.88
N LEU A 42 -4.82 7.97 1.54
CA LEU A 42 -3.63 8.82 1.65
C LEU A 42 -3.05 9.18 0.27
N THR A 43 -3.01 8.23 -0.66
CA THR A 43 -2.58 8.50 -2.04
C THR A 43 -3.48 9.53 -2.72
N LEU A 44 -4.80 9.41 -2.55
CA LEU A 44 -5.75 10.38 -3.13
C LEU A 44 -5.61 11.77 -2.50
N ASP A 45 -5.29 11.87 -1.21
CA ASP A 45 -4.98 13.14 -0.55
C ASP A 45 -3.73 13.81 -1.15
N VAL A 46 -2.65 13.03 -1.33
CA VAL A 46 -1.40 13.50 -1.94
C VAL A 46 -1.64 13.98 -3.37
N LEU A 47 -2.34 13.20 -4.19
CA LEU A 47 -2.68 13.58 -5.57
C LEU A 47 -3.56 14.83 -5.61
N SER A 48 -4.62 14.87 -4.81
CA SER A 48 -5.56 15.99 -4.78
C SER A 48 -4.91 17.28 -4.31
N SER A 49 -4.06 17.23 -3.29
CA SER A 49 -3.35 18.39 -2.77
C SER A 49 -2.29 18.90 -3.77
N CYS A 50 -1.57 17.99 -4.43
CA CYS A 50 -0.62 18.36 -5.49
C CYS A 50 -1.33 19.04 -6.67
N ILE A 51 -2.40 18.44 -7.20
CA ILE A 51 -3.16 18.99 -8.35
C ILE A 51 -3.71 20.38 -8.05
N ARG A 52 -4.20 20.62 -6.83
CA ARG A 52 -4.70 21.95 -6.43
C ARG A 52 -3.59 23.00 -6.31
N ARG A 53 -2.40 22.59 -5.91
CA ARG A 53 -1.27 23.50 -5.68
C ARG A 53 -0.48 23.81 -6.95
N PHE A 54 -0.42 22.86 -7.88
CA PHE A 54 0.39 22.98 -9.09
C PHE A 54 0.12 24.24 -9.92
N PRO A 55 -1.14 24.67 -10.17
CA PRO A 55 -1.43 25.90 -10.91
C PRO A 55 -0.91 27.17 -10.24
N HIS A 56 -0.72 27.16 -8.92
CA HIS A 56 -0.32 28.34 -8.15
C HIS A 56 1.19 28.43 -7.92
N CYS A 57 1.87 27.29 -7.74
CA CYS A 57 3.30 27.27 -7.40
C CYS A 57 4.22 26.97 -8.57
N GLN A 58 3.74 26.30 -9.64
CA GLN A 58 4.56 25.82 -10.77
C GLN A 58 5.87 25.11 -10.33
N ASP A 59 5.81 24.39 -9.20
CA ASP A 59 6.95 23.66 -8.65
C ASP A 59 7.01 22.24 -9.24
N TYR A 60 8.08 21.95 -9.98
CA TYR A 60 8.33 20.65 -10.61
C TYR A 60 8.60 19.53 -9.62
N LYS A 61 8.79 19.84 -8.33
CA LYS A 61 8.85 18.84 -7.26
C LYS A 61 7.50 18.15 -7.02
N LEU A 62 6.39 18.76 -7.46
CA LEU A 62 5.05 18.15 -7.39
C LEU A 62 4.71 17.64 -5.98
N LEU A 63 4.86 18.49 -4.97
CA LEU A 63 4.62 18.11 -3.58
C LEU A 63 3.12 17.96 -3.28
N GLY A 64 2.75 16.81 -2.71
CA GLY A 64 1.46 16.53 -2.12
C GLY A 64 1.56 16.30 -0.61
N PHE A 65 0.41 16.41 0.07
CA PHE A 65 0.30 16.44 1.52
C PHE A 65 -0.78 15.48 2.01
N SER A 66 -0.51 14.77 3.09
CA SER A 66 -1.49 14.01 3.87
C SER A 66 -0.95 13.86 5.31
N SER A 67 -1.61 13.06 6.15
CA SER A 67 -1.13 12.78 7.50
C SER A 67 -1.41 11.34 7.92
N PRO A 68 -0.64 10.78 8.86
CA PRO A 68 -0.92 9.47 9.45
C PRO A 68 -2.33 9.37 10.03
N TYR A 69 -2.85 10.46 10.62
CA TYR A 69 -4.22 10.52 11.12
C TYR A 69 -5.25 10.39 9.99
N ARG A 70 -5.08 11.14 8.88
CA ARG A 70 -5.97 11.03 7.71
C ARG A 70 -5.90 9.64 7.08
N CYS A 71 -4.74 9.00 7.07
CA CYS A 71 -4.59 7.59 6.65
C CYS A 71 -5.49 6.66 7.48
N LEU A 72 -5.46 6.76 8.82
CA LEU A 72 -6.32 5.96 9.69
C LEU A 72 -7.81 6.26 9.46
N LEU A 73 -8.15 7.53 9.28
CA LEU A 73 -9.51 7.97 9.00
C LEU A 73 -10.05 7.36 7.70
N HIS A 74 -9.26 7.41 6.63
CA HIS A 74 -9.57 6.75 5.36
C HIS A 74 -9.74 5.24 5.53
N ALA A 75 -8.86 4.60 6.30
CA ALA A 75 -8.95 3.17 6.57
C ALA A 75 -10.30 2.78 7.18
N LEU A 76 -10.74 3.51 8.21
CA LEU A 76 -12.00 3.27 8.91
C LEU A 76 -13.22 3.64 8.05
N ALA A 77 -13.18 4.80 7.40
CA ALA A 77 -14.26 5.30 6.57
C ALA A 77 -14.56 4.35 5.39
N HIS A 78 -13.52 3.92 4.67
CA HIS A 78 -13.68 3.02 3.53
C HIS A 78 -14.04 1.60 3.96
N LEU A 79 -13.64 1.15 5.16
CA LEU A 79 -14.13 -0.11 5.71
C LEU A 79 -15.65 -0.05 5.98
N ALA A 80 -16.16 1.06 6.51
CA ALA A 80 -17.60 1.27 6.69
C ALA A 80 -18.33 1.37 5.34
N LEU A 81 -17.78 2.12 4.39
CA LEU A 81 -18.34 2.24 3.03
C LEU A 81 -18.36 0.91 2.27
N GLU A 82 -17.38 0.03 2.51
CA GLU A 82 -17.39 -1.32 1.95
C GLU A 82 -18.63 -2.11 2.42
N LYS A 83 -19.01 -1.99 3.71
CA LYS A 83 -20.22 -2.65 4.24
C LYS A 83 -21.48 -2.13 3.57
N ILE A 84 -21.57 -0.81 3.37
CA ILE A 84 -22.68 -0.20 2.62
C ILE A 84 -22.68 -0.69 1.17
N TYR A 85 -21.52 -0.76 0.52
CA TYR A 85 -21.39 -1.26 -0.85
C TYR A 85 -21.87 -2.70 -1.01
N LEU A 86 -21.59 -3.58 -0.04
CA LEU A 86 -22.02 -4.97 -0.07
C LEU A 86 -23.55 -5.12 0.04
N GLN A 87 -24.26 -4.15 0.63
CA GLN A 87 -25.72 -4.11 0.68
C GLN A 87 -26.38 -3.84 -0.69
N ARG A 88 -25.61 -3.57 -1.75
CA ARG A 88 -26.14 -3.40 -3.12
C ARG A 88 -27.00 -4.56 -3.60
N LYS A 89 -26.75 -5.78 -3.10
CA LYS A 89 -27.53 -6.99 -3.45
C LYS A 89 -28.99 -6.87 -3.01
N SER A 90 -29.28 -6.03 -2.01
CA SER A 90 -30.62 -5.73 -1.54
C SER A 90 -31.37 -4.71 -2.42
N PHE A 91 -30.72 -4.13 -3.44
CA PHE A 91 -31.29 -3.18 -4.40
C PHE A 91 -31.23 -3.71 -5.85
N PRO A 92 -31.91 -4.83 -6.18
CA PRO A 92 -31.79 -5.46 -7.49
C PRO A 92 -32.32 -4.59 -8.65
N ASP A 93 -33.45 -3.91 -8.47
CA ASP A 93 -34.11 -3.16 -9.55
C ASP A 93 -33.52 -1.76 -9.79
N ASN A 94 -32.70 -1.25 -8.87
CA ASN A 94 -32.24 0.13 -8.83
C ASN A 94 -30.70 0.25 -8.69
N ALA A 95 -29.95 -0.63 -9.37
CA ALA A 95 -28.49 -0.64 -9.30
C ALA A 95 -27.84 0.69 -9.69
N LEU A 96 -28.37 1.40 -10.70
CA LEU A 96 -27.87 2.71 -11.10
C LEU A 96 -28.10 3.77 -10.01
N ALA A 97 -29.30 3.81 -9.42
CA ALA A 97 -29.60 4.73 -8.32
C ALA A 97 -28.71 4.45 -7.11
N PHE A 98 -28.38 3.17 -6.83
CA PHE A 98 -27.42 2.82 -5.78
C PHE A 98 -26.05 3.44 -6.04
N HIS A 99 -25.50 3.25 -7.24
CA HIS A 99 -24.13 3.66 -7.57
C HIS A 99 -23.95 5.17 -7.81
N PHE A 100 -24.97 5.85 -8.33
CA PHE A 100 -24.89 7.28 -8.66
C PHE A 100 -25.57 8.18 -7.65
N VAL A 101 -26.53 7.70 -6.85
CA VAL A 101 -27.24 8.54 -5.88
C VAL A 101 -26.90 8.11 -4.46
N PHE A 102 -27.33 6.92 -4.06
CA PHE A 102 -27.26 6.49 -2.66
C PHE A 102 -25.81 6.40 -2.14
N TYR A 103 -24.94 5.66 -2.82
CA TYR A 103 -23.56 5.48 -2.38
C TYR A 103 -22.78 6.80 -2.37
N PRO A 104 -22.82 7.65 -3.42
CA PRO A 104 -22.20 8.96 -3.38
C PRO A 104 -22.73 9.87 -2.27
N SER A 105 -24.03 9.86 -1.98
CA SER A 105 -24.60 10.64 -0.87
C SER A 105 -24.07 10.20 0.49
N VAL A 106 -24.00 8.88 0.74
CA VAL A 106 -23.43 8.34 1.99
C VAL A 106 -21.94 8.67 2.10
N PHE A 107 -21.20 8.54 1.00
CA PHE A 107 -19.78 8.87 0.93
C PHE A 107 -19.51 10.34 1.28
N VAL A 108 -20.20 11.25 0.60
CA VAL A 108 -20.02 12.70 0.81
C VAL A 108 -20.47 13.09 2.22
N GLY A 109 -21.60 12.54 2.70
CA GLY A 109 -22.06 12.76 4.07
C GLY A 109 -21.05 12.33 5.13
N LEU A 110 -20.43 11.15 4.95
CA LEU A 110 -19.37 10.66 5.82
C LEU A 110 -18.15 11.58 5.77
N GLN A 111 -17.68 11.98 4.58
CA GLN A 111 -16.52 12.87 4.45
C GLN A 111 -16.77 14.25 5.08
N ILE A 112 -17.99 14.79 4.98
CA ILE A 112 -18.37 16.04 5.67
C ILE A 112 -18.33 15.87 7.19
N LEU A 113 -18.86 14.77 7.72
CA LEU A 113 -18.83 14.47 9.15
C LEU A 113 -17.39 14.33 9.66
N LEU A 114 -16.56 13.61 8.92
CA LEU A 114 -15.15 13.42 9.24
C LEU A 114 -14.36 14.74 9.15
N ARG A 115 -14.66 15.60 8.17
CA ARG A 115 -14.06 16.94 8.11
C ARG A 115 -14.50 17.81 9.29
N ARG A 116 -15.76 17.75 9.72
CA ARG A 116 -16.26 18.52 10.87
C ARG A 116 -15.59 18.10 12.17
N THR A 117 -15.45 16.80 12.40
CA THR A 117 -14.74 16.27 13.59
C THR A 117 -13.27 16.64 13.56
N LEU A 118 -12.63 16.59 12.39
CA LEU A 118 -11.27 17.09 12.18
C LEU A 118 -11.13 18.59 12.46
N LEU A 119 -12.06 19.42 11.97
CA LEU A 119 -12.08 20.87 12.20
C LEU A 119 -12.18 21.24 13.67
N GLN A 120 -12.92 20.46 14.46
CA GLN A 120 -13.03 20.63 15.91
C GLN A 120 -11.71 20.36 16.63
N CYS A 121 -10.90 19.42 16.14
CA CYS A 121 -9.58 19.12 16.68
C CYS A 121 -8.46 19.98 16.07
N CYS A 122 -8.64 20.49 14.84
CA CYS A 122 -7.64 21.19 14.03
C CYS A 122 -8.34 22.30 13.20
N PRO A 123 -8.47 23.52 13.73
CA PRO A 123 -9.30 24.59 13.14
C PRO A 123 -8.74 25.22 11.84
N GLN A 124 -7.70 24.63 11.24
CA GLN A 124 -7.01 25.16 10.05
C GLN A 124 -7.67 24.76 8.71
N ASP A 125 -8.64 23.84 8.70
CA ASP A 125 -9.33 23.44 7.46
C ASP A 125 -10.41 24.48 7.07
N ARG A 126 -10.52 24.80 5.78
CA ARG A 126 -11.49 25.79 5.25
C ARG A 126 -12.86 25.16 4.96
N ALA A 127 -13.90 26.00 4.84
CA ALA A 127 -15.24 25.55 4.43
C ALA A 127 -15.21 24.83 3.07
N LEU A 128 -16.10 23.85 2.85
CA LEU A 128 -16.16 23.09 1.59
C LEU A 128 -16.56 24.01 0.42
N SER A 129 -15.69 24.16 -0.57
CA SER A 129 -16.06 24.81 -1.84
C SER A 129 -16.93 23.88 -2.69
N ALA A 130 -17.77 24.45 -3.57
CA ALA A 130 -18.56 23.68 -4.54
C ALA A 130 -17.69 22.75 -5.40
N ALA A 131 -16.47 23.18 -5.76
CA ALA A 131 -15.51 22.35 -6.47
C ALA A 131 -14.99 21.17 -5.62
N GLU A 132 -14.83 21.37 -4.32
CA GLU A 132 -14.43 20.28 -3.41
C GLU A 132 -15.55 19.25 -3.26
N LEU A 133 -16.81 19.70 -3.17
CA LEU A 133 -17.97 18.82 -3.13
C LEU A 133 -18.07 17.99 -4.43
N GLY A 134 -17.88 18.64 -5.58
CA GLY A 134 -17.83 17.96 -6.88
C GLY A 134 -16.74 16.91 -6.96
N LEU A 135 -15.53 17.20 -6.47
CA LEU A 135 -14.44 16.23 -6.39
C LEU A 135 -14.79 15.05 -5.47
N GLN A 136 -15.33 15.31 -4.29
CA GLN A 136 -15.73 14.24 -3.35
C GLN A 136 -16.79 13.31 -3.96
N TYR A 137 -17.73 13.88 -4.72
CA TYR A 137 -18.74 13.11 -5.43
C TYR A 137 -18.14 12.28 -6.57
N ALA A 138 -17.24 12.85 -7.37
CA ALA A 138 -16.52 12.12 -8.41
C ALA A 138 -15.67 10.97 -7.84
N LEU A 139 -14.99 11.21 -6.71
CA LEU A 139 -14.27 10.17 -5.98
C LEU A 139 -15.21 9.07 -5.48
N ALA A 140 -16.41 9.42 -5.00
CA ALA A 140 -17.39 8.42 -4.57
C ALA A 140 -17.82 7.49 -5.72
N ILE A 141 -18.04 8.05 -6.91
CA ILE A 141 -18.34 7.26 -8.11
C ILE A 141 -17.17 6.34 -8.44
N TYR A 142 -15.94 6.87 -8.48
CA TYR A 142 -14.72 6.10 -8.69
C TYR A 142 -14.59 4.95 -7.67
N TYR A 143 -14.86 5.23 -6.38
CA TYR A 143 -14.78 4.24 -5.32
C TYR A 143 -15.75 3.08 -5.55
N SER A 144 -17.00 3.38 -5.91
CA SER A 144 -18.03 2.33 -6.10
C SER A 144 -17.85 1.54 -7.40
N GLN A 145 -17.47 2.21 -8.49
CA GLN A 145 -17.43 1.62 -9.83
C GLN A 145 -16.11 0.94 -10.15
N VAL A 146 -14.99 1.53 -9.71
CA VAL A 146 -13.65 1.09 -10.09
C VAL A 146 -12.96 0.42 -8.91
N PHE A 147 -12.77 1.15 -7.81
CA PHE A 147 -11.92 0.68 -6.72
C PHE A 147 -12.53 -0.51 -5.99
N LEU A 148 -13.72 -0.40 -5.38
CA LEU A 148 -14.33 -1.51 -4.63
C LEU A 148 -14.65 -2.71 -5.53
N ARG A 149 -15.05 -2.47 -6.77
CA ARG A 149 -15.31 -3.53 -7.76
C ARG A 149 -14.06 -4.35 -8.06
N SER A 150 -12.90 -3.70 -8.15
CA SER A 150 -11.60 -4.34 -8.40
C SER A 150 -10.98 -4.89 -7.12
N PHE A 151 -11.14 -4.18 -5.99
CA PHE A 151 -10.54 -4.55 -4.71
C PHE A 151 -11.17 -5.80 -4.11
N LEU A 152 -12.49 -5.95 -4.23
CA LEU A 152 -13.22 -7.13 -3.70
C LEU A 152 -12.94 -8.42 -4.49
N ARG A 153 -12.22 -8.34 -5.61
CA ARG A 153 -11.69 -9.49 -6.35
C ARG A 153 -10.40 -10.05 -5.76
N LEU A 154 -9.78 -9.32 -4.83
CA LEU A 154 -8.59 -9.79 -4.14
C LEU A 154 -8.96 -10.85 -3.11
N GLN A 155 -8.28 -12.00 -3.20
CA GLN A 155 -8.44 -13.12 -2.29
C GLN A 155 -7.13 -13.39 -1.56
N TYR A 156 -7.24 -13.77 -0.29
CA TYR A 156 -6.14 -14.20 0.54
C TYR A 156 -6.10 -15.72 0.60
N GLN A 157 -4.92 -16.28 0.34
CA GLN A 157 -4.67 -17.70 0.39
C GLN A 157 -4.00 -18.06 1.72
N SER A 158 -4.66 -18.91 2.51
CA SER A 158 -4.03 -19.52 3.68
C SER A 158 -2.99 -20.55 3.22
N TRP A 159 -1.78 -20.47 3.75
CA TRP A 159 -0.71 -21.41 3.43
C TRP A 159 -0.86 -22.68 4.28
N GLU A 160 -1.58 -23.67 3.76
CA GLU A 160 -1.54 -25.04 4.27
C GLU A 160 -0.78 -25.93 3.28
N GLY A 161 0.55 -26.06 3.46
CA GLY A 161 1.36 -27.07 2.77
C GLY A 161 2.68 -26.56 2.17
N GLN A 162 3.80 -27.16 2.57
CA GLN A 162 5.18 -26.79 2.17
C GLN A 162 5.57 -27.14 0.70
N GLY A 163 4.66 -27.64 -0.14
CA GLY A 163 5.04 -28.16 -1.46
C GLY A 163 4.55 -27.31 -2.62
N GLY A 164 5.43 -26.51 -3.23
CA GLY A 164 5.25 -26.06 -4.62
C GLY A 164 5.12 -24.55 -4.89
N VAL A 165 6.06 -23.74 -4.39
CA VAL A 165 6.14 -22.29 -4.72
C VAL A 165 6.23 -22.03 -6.24
N TRP A 166 6.85 -22.95 -7.00
CA TRP A 166 7.02 -22.82 -8.45
C TRP A 166 5.75 -23.13 -9.27
N ALA A 167 4.82 -23.93 -8.74
CA ALA A 167 3.56 -24.25 -9.41
C ALA A 167 2.50 -23.13 -9.31
N HIS A 168 2.78 -22.05 -8.56
CA HIS A 168 1.84 -20.95 -8.31
C HIS A 168 2.23 -19.63 -8.98
N ALA A 169 3.25 -19.62 -9.84
CA ALA A 169 3.68 -18.44 -10.57
C ALA A 169 2.59 -17.86 -11.50
N GLY A 170 1.64 -18.69 -11.97
CA GLY A 170 0.52 -18.30 -12.84
C GLY A 170 -0.68 -17.64 -12.13
N HIS A 171 -0.68 -17.54 -10.80
CA HIS A 171 -1.81 -17.00 -10.01
C HIS A 171 -1.42 -15.76 -9.18
N ARG A 172 -0.46 -14.96 -9.65
CA ARG A 172 0.03 -13.77 -8.92
C ARG A 172 -0.70 -12.51 -9.36
N LEU A 173 -0.74 -11.52 -8.46
CA LEU A 173 -1.16 -10.17 -8.79
C LEU A 173 -0.46 -9.68 -10.08
N PRO A 174 -1.21 -9.11 -11.04
CA PRO A 174 -0.64 -8.47 -12.23
C PRO A 174 0.47 -7.47 -11.87
N LEU A 175 1.49 -7.38 -12.73
CA LEU A 175 2.64 -6.48 -12.52
C LEU A 175 2.20 -5.03 -12.27
N VAL A 176 1.20 -4.56 -13.01
CA VAL A 176 0.65 -3.20 -12.87
C VAL A 176 0.02 -2.99 -11.49
N LEU A 177 -0.74 -3.96 -10.96
CA LEU A 177 -1.33 -3.84 -9.62
C LEU A 177 -0.26 -3.85 -8.54
N ARG A 178 0.84 -4.59 -8.73
CA ARG A 178 1.99 -4.57 -7.81
C ARG A 178 2.72 -3.23 -7.87
N PHE A 179 2.92 -2.67 -9.06
CA PHE A 179 3.50 -1.34 -9.21
C PHE A 179 2.67 -0.28 -8.49
N ILE A 180 1.35 -0.28 -8.73
CA ILE A 180 0.42 0.64 -8.08
C ILE A 180 0.45 0.45 -6.57
N PHE A 181 0.42 -0.79 -6.09
CA PHE A 181 0.54 -1.10 -4.68
C PHE A 181 1.82 -0.51 -4.08
N PHE A 182 2.99 -0.78 -4.67
CA PHE A 182 4.26 -0.30 -4.17
C PHE A 182 4.42 1.23 -4.27
N GLY A 183 3.87 1.87 -5.30
CA GLY A 183 3.87 3.33 -5.41
C GLY A 183 3.02 3.98 -4.32
N MET A 184 1.80 3.47 -4.08
CA MET A 184 0.93 3.96 -3.00
C MET A 184 1.55 3.69 -1.63
N HIS A 185 2.21 2.54 -1.49
CA HIS A 185 2.91 2.13 -0.27
C HIS A 185 4.07 3.09 0.03
N GLY A 186 4.89 3.42 -0.97
CA GLY A 186 5.97 4.40 -0.83
C GLY A 186 5.48 5.81 -0.45
N PHE A 187 4.33 6.25 -0.97
CA PHE A 187 3.70 7.49 -0.49
C PHE A 187 3.34 7.43 0.99
N MET A 188 2.77 6.32 1.44
CA MET A 188 2.44 6.14 2.84
C MET A 188 3.71 6.18 3.70
N ASP A 189 4.77 5.47 3.31
CA ASP A 189 6.05 5.46 4.02
C ASP A 189 6.64 6.88 4.13
N GLU A 190 6.70 7.62 3.01
CA GLU A 190 7.28 8.97 3.01
C GLU A 190 6.43 9.99 3.79
N VAL A 191 5.09 9.91 3.70
CA VAL A 191 4.22 10.78 4.50
C VAL A 191 4.37 10.48 5.99
N PHE A 192 4.49 9.22 6.38
CA PHE A 192 4.72 8.86 7.79
C PHE A 192 6.10 9.31 8.25
N PHE A 193 7.13 9.12 7.42
CA PHE A 193 8.49 9.56 7.70
C PHE A 193 8.57 11.07 7.88
N THR A 194 8.11 11.85 6.89
CA THR A 194 8.15 13.32 6.95
C THR A 194 7.26 13.87 8.08
N SER A 195 6.12 13.25 8.36
CA SER A 195 5.28 13.60 9.51
C SER A 195 6.01 13.37 10.84
N ALA A 196 6.69 12.23 11.01
CA ALA A 196 7.47 11.95 12.20
C ALA A 196 8.63 12.94 12.39
N PHE A 197 9.37 13.25 11.32
CA PHE A 197 10.44 14.25 11.35
C PHE A 197 9.91 15.64 11.72
N ASN A 198 8.78 16.06 11.15
CA ASN A 198 8.14 17.34 11.49
C ASN A 198 7.80 17.43 12.99
N LEU A 199 7.35 16.34 13.60
CA LEU A 199 7.04 16.27 15.03
C LEU A 199 8.28 16.27 15.92
N LEU A 200 9.35 15.59 15.49
CA LEU A 200 10.61 15.50 16.24
C LEU A 200 11.36 16.84 16.22
N GLU A 201 11.39 17.53 15.08
CA GLU A 201 12.09 18.82 14.96
C GLU A 201 11.34 19.96 15.64
N LYS A 202 9.99 19.93 15.60
CA LYS A 202 9.14 20.99 16.15
C LYS A 202 7.99 20.37 16.97
N PRO A 203 8.20 20.09 18.26
CA PRO A 203 7.13 19.65 19.15
C PRO A 203 5.97 20.67 19.14
N GLY A 204 4.78 20.24 18.71
CA GLY A 204 3.61 21.12 18.51
C GLY A 204 3.43 21.65 17.08
N GLY A 205 4.32 21.27 16.15
CA GLY A 205 4.21 21.53 14.72
C GLY A 205 3.10 20.69 14.05
N PRO A 206 2.82 20.96 12.76
CA PRO A 206 1.78 20.26 12.02
C PRO A 206 2.10 18.76 11.89
N VAL A 207 1.13 17.90 12.22
CA VAL A 207 1.18 16.43 12.06
C VAL A 207 1.16 16.02 10.58
N SER A 208 1.07 16.96 9.65
CA SER A 208 1.07 16.69 8.21
C SER A 208 2.45 16.22 7.75
N GLY A 209 2.46 15.15 6.96
CA GLY A 209 3.59 14.77 6.13
C GLY A 209 3.41 15.28 4.70
N HIS A 210 4.45 15.09 3.90
CA HIS A 210 4.46 15.42 2.48
C HIS A 210 5.29 14.40 1.69
N THR A 211 5.06 14.35 0.39
CA THR A 211 5.79 13.48 -0.56
C THR A 211 5.72 14.10 -1.96
N SER A 212 6.68 13.80 -2.83
CA SER A 212 6.66 14.20 -4.23
C SER A 212 5.88 13.18 -5.07
N LEU A 213 5.16 13.61 -6.11
CA LEU A 213 4.59 12.66 -7.08
C LEU A 213 5.66 11.77 -7.76
N TRP A 214 6.89 12.23 -7.87
CA TRP A 214 8.01 11.43 -8.39
C TRP A 214 8.35 10.25 -7.48
N SER A 215 8.10 10.38 -6.18
CA SER A 215 8.28 9.31 -5.20
C SER A 215 7.40 8.09 -5.50
N PHE A 216 6.23 8.27 -6.11
CA PHE A 216 5.39 7.14 -6.55
C PHE A 216 6.15 6.22 -7.50
N PHE A 217 6.79 6.82 -8.51
CA PHE A 217 7.51 6.09 -9.53
C PHE A 217 8.83 5.54 -9.00
N MET A 218 9.54 6.33 -8.19
CA MET A 218 10.79 5.93 -7.55
C MET A 218 10.59 4.72 -6.63
N TYR A 219 9.69 4.81 -5.63
CA TYR A 219 9.43 3.71 -4.70
C TYR A 219 8.72 2.55 -5.37
N GLY A 220 7.74 2.82 -6.25
CA GLY A 220 7.05 1.79 -7.01
C GLY A 220 8.00 0.92 -7.83
N SER A 221 8.96 1.55 -8.54
CA SER A 221 9.95 0.83 -9.35
C SER A 221 11.02 0.15 -8.49
N CYS A 222 11.49 0.80 -7.42
CA CYS A 222 12.45 0.23 -6.48
C CYS A 222 11.91 -1.05 -5.85
N SER A 223 10.73 -0.97 -5.24
CA SER A 223 10.10 -2.08 -4.53
C SER A 223 9.75 -3.24 -5.46
N LEU A 224 9.36 -2.98 -6.71
CA LEU A 224 9.22 -4.05 -7.71
C LEU A 224 10.55 -4.78 -8.00
N MET A 225 11.67 -4.05 -8.10
CA MET A 225 12.97 -4.69 -8.34
C MET A 225 13.46 -5.43 -7.12
N VAL A 226 13.31 -4.84 -5.92
CA VAL A 226 13.62 -5.52 -4.65
C VAL A 226 12.78 -6.78 -4.49
N GLU A 227 11.53 -6.77 -4.93
CA GLU A 227 10.68 -7.96 -4.91
C GLU A 227 11.16 -9.05 -5.88
N LYS A 228 11.62 -8.69 -7.10
CA LYS A 228 12.28 -9.65 -8.01
C LYS A 228 13.56 -10.22 -7.39
N LEU A 229 14.34 -9.36 -6.75
CA LEU A 229 15.55 -9.74 -6.04
C LEU A 229 15.24 -10.67 -4.86
N PHE A 230 14.16 -10.40 -4.13
CA PHE A 230 13.63 -11.28 -3.09
C PHE A 230 13.36 -12.68 -3.64
N PHE A 231 12.68 -12.81 -4.78
CA PHE A 231 12.45 -14.12 -5.39
C PHE A 231 13.74 -14.84 -5.75
N TYR A 232 14.65 -14.12 -6.41
CA TYR A 232 15.93 -14.68 -6.84
C TYR A 232 16.79 -15.15 -5.65
N LEU A 233 16.95 -14.31 -4.63
CA LEU A 233 17.80 -14.60 -3.48
C LEU A 233 17.16 -15.61 -2.52
N CYS A 234 15.87 -15.46 -2.23
CA CYS A 234 15.17 -16.33 -1.27
C CYS A 234 14.90 -17.72 -1.84
N TYR A 235 14.36 -17.82 -3.05
CA TYR A 235 13.95 -19.11 -3.63
C TYR A 235 14.94 -19.69 -4.63
N GLY A 236 15.70 -18.84 -5.35
CA GLY A 236 16.74 -19.31 -6.26
C GLY A 236 18.02 -19.69 -5.53
N ARG A 237 18.48 -18.84 -4.60
CA ARG A 237 19.76 -19.03 -3.88
C ARG A 237 19.61 -19.58 -2.46
N GLY A 238 18.39 -19.66 -1.92
CA GLY A 238 18.13 -20.13 -0.54
C GLY A 238 18.69 -19.22 0.55
N TRP A 239 18.98 -17.95 0.26
CA TRP A 239 19.56 -17.03 1.23
C TRP A 239 18.54 -16.68 2.32
N GLY A 240 18.96 -16.64 3.58
CA GLY A 240 18.15 -16.11 4.68
C GLY A 240 18.08 -14.58 4.68
N ALA A 241 17.14 -14.01 5.45
CA ALA A 241 16.86 -12.57 5.46
C ALA A 241 18.11 -11.70 5.73
N TRP A 242 18.95 -12.11 6.69
CA TRP A 242 20.18 -11.39 7.04
C TRP A 242 21.18 -11.22 5.89
N ARG A 243 21.20 -12.15 4.92
CA ARG A 243 22.04 -12.01 3.72
C ARG A 243 21.39 -11.17 2.63
N ARG A 244 20.05 -11.09 2.62
CA ARG A 244 19.29 -10.34 1.62
C ARG A 244 19.21 -8.84 1.95
N ILE A 245 19.00 -8.51 3.22
CA ILE A 245 18.81 -7.13 3.69
C ILE A 245 19.95 -6.19 3.25
N PRO A 246 21.25 -6.52 3.43
CA PRO A 246 22.33 -5.66 2.96
C PRO A 246 22.29 -5.40 1.45
N VAL A 247 21.86 -6.39 0.65
CA VAL A 247 21.72 -6.24 -0.80
C VAL A 247 20.58 -5.28 -1.13
N TYR A 248 19.45 -5.37 -0.41
CA TYR A 248 18.33 -4.46 -0.58
C TYR A 248 18.71 -3.03 -0.23
N ILE A 249 19.47 -2.82 0.84
CA ILE A 249 19.95 -1.49 1.26
C ILE A 249 20.87 -0.89 0.20
N LEU A 250 21.85 -1.66 -0.28
CA LEU A 250 22.76 -1.20 -1.34
C LEU A 250 21.99 -0.82 -2.61
N PHE A 251 21.02 -1.64 -2.98
CA PHE A 251 20.14 -1.36 -4.11
C PHE A 251 19.31 -0.09 -3.88
N ALA A 252 18.71 0.07 -2.69
CA ALA A 252 17.91 1.24 -2.34
C ALA A 252 18.71 2.53 -2.43
N TYR A 253 19.92 2.57 -1.85
CA TYR A 253 20.82 3.73 -1.96
C TYR A 253 21.20 4.04 -3.41
N THR A 254 21.50 3.01 -4.20
CA THR A 254 21.83 3.18 -5.62
C THR A 254 20.63 3.74 -6.39
N TRP A 255 19.42 3.27 -6.08
CA TRP A 255 18.18 3.70 -6.70
C TRP A 255 17.82 5.15 -6.33
N GLU A 256 17.86 5.48 -5.04
CA GLU A 256 17.64 6.83 -4.52
C GLU A 256 18.63 7.82 -5.14
N PHE A 257 19.91 7.48 -5.19
CA PHE A 257 20.93 8.30 -5.84
C PHE A 257 20.66 8.50 -7.33
N SER A 258 20.31 7.44 -8.06
CA SER A 258 20.05 7.50 -9.50
C SER A 258 18.83 8.36 -9.84
N TRP A 259 17.73 8.20 -9.09
CA TRP A 259 16.55 9.05 -9.22
C TRP A 259 16.83 10.49 -8.83
N GLY A 260 17.58 10.70 -7.74
CA GLY A 260 17.99 12.02 -7.30
C GLY A 260 18.79 12.78 -8.36
N LEU A 261 19.76 12.11 -9.01
CA LEU A 261 20.50 12.69 -10.13
C LEU A 261 19.59 13.07 -11.30
N GLY A 262 18.72 12.16 -11.75
CA GLY A 262 17.81 12.41 -12.86
C GLY A 262 16.77 13.49 -12.58
N LEU A 263 16.23 13.55 -11.36
CA LEU A 263 15.29 14.59 -10.97
C LEU A 263 15.98 15.95 -10.82
N ARG A 264 17.25 15.98 -10.40
CA ARG A 264 18.02 17.22 -10.27
C ARG A 264 18.27 17.89 -11.62
N THR A 265 18.39 17.14 -12.73
CA THR A 265 18.54 17.74 -14.07
C THR A 265 17.30 18.52 -14.52
N CYS A 266 16.12 18.18 -14.00
CA CYS A 266 14.85 18.83 -14.32
C CYS A 266 14.34 19.74 -13.19
N ASN A 267 15.17 20.04 -12.19
CA ASN A 267 14.79 20.79 -10.98
C ASN A 267 13.56 20.21 -10.24
N ALA A 268 13.40 18.88 -10.32
CA ALA A 268 12.27 18.13 -9.78
C ALA A 268 12.63 17.35 -8.49
N CYS A 269 13.89 17.37 -8.07
CA CYS A 269 14.36 16.67 -6.87
C CYS A 269 13.76 17.33 -5.61
N SER A 270 12.95 16.59 -4.86
CA SER A 270 12.24 17.10 -3.70
C SER A 270 13.05 17.09 -2.39
N TRP A 271 14.21 16.42 -2.37
CA TRP A 271 15.06 16.32 -1.19
C TRP A 271 16.48 16.85 -1.42
N ASP A 272 17.11 17.29 -0.32
CA ASP A 272 18.51 17.67 -0.25
C ASP A 272 19.07 17.38 1.15
N TYR A 273 19.95 16.39 1.24
CA TYR A 273 20.60 15.93 2.47
C TYR A 273 21.98 16.57 2.71
N SER A 274 22.33 17.65 2.00
CA SER A 274 23.64 18.32 2.14
C SER A 274 23.93 18.80 3.57
N HIS A 275 22.88 19.02 4.36
CA HIS A 275 22.95 19.44 5.76
C HIS A 275 23.24 18.28 6.74
N TYR A 276 23.07 17.03 6.34
CA TYR A 276 23.39 15.87 7.18
C TYR A 276 24.85 15.43 7.01
N PRO A 277 25.50 14.92 8.07
CA PRO A 277 26.80 14.29 7.93
C PRO A 277 26.69 13.00 7.10
N LEU A 278 27.83 12.53 6.57
CA LEU A 278 27.90 11.31 5.74
C LEU A 278 26.97 11.34 4.52
N ASN A 279 26.64 12.54 4.03
CA ASN A 279 25.91 12.70 2.78
C ASN A 279 26.84 12.52 1.58
N PHE A 280 26.28 12.07 0.46
CA PHE A 280 26.97 12.03 -0.82
C PHE A 280 26.17 12.84 -1.84
N MET A 281 26.77 13.95 -2.30
CA MET A 281 26.16 14.93 -3.21
C MET A 281 24.81 15.51 -2.73
N GLY A 282 24.52 15.43 -1.43
CA GLY A 282 23.21 15.77 -0.86
C GLY A 282 22.06 14.89 -1.37
N LEU A 283 22.33 13.78 -2.05
CA LEU A 283 21.30 12.91 -2.63
C LEU A 283 21.01 11.68 -1.79
N ILE A 284 22.01 11.17 -1.09
CA ILE A 284 21.88 10.07 -0.14
C ILE A 284 22.63 10.42 1.14
N THR A 285 22.21 9.87 2.28
CA THR A 285 22.93 9.96 3.56
C THR A 285 23.00 8.61 4.26
N LEU A 286 24.18 8.26 4.77
CA LEU A 286 24.36 7.06 5.58
C LEU A 286 23.69 7.17 6.96
N MET A 287 23.29 8.37 7.38
CA MET A 287 22.52 8.57 8.61
C MET A 287 21.15 7.87 8.56
N TYR A 288 20.60 7.65 7.37
CA TYR A 288 19.32 6.94 7.18
C TYR A 288 19.47 5.42 7.12
N LEU A 289 20.68 4.88 7.31
CA LEU A 289 20.92 3.43 7.32
C LEU A 289 20.00 2.67 8.29
N PRO A 290 19.73 3.13 9.54
CA PRO A 290 18.78 2.46 10.42
C PRO A 290 17.36 2.37 9.83
N GLY A 291 16.91 3.44 9.17
CA GLY A 291 15.64 3.47 8.45
C GLY A 291 15.61 2.49 7.28
N TRP A 292 16.70 2.44 6.50
CA TRP A 292 16.84 1.49 5.39
C TRP A 292 16.88 0.04 5.84
N VAL A 293 17.49 -0.27 6.99
CA VAL A 293 17.44 -1.62 7.59
C VAL A 293 16.01 -2.00 7.93
N PHE A 294 15.28 -1.10 8.60
CA PHE A 294 13.88 -1.32 8.95
C PHE A 294 13.00 -1.52 7.71
N LEU A 295 13.08 -0.61 6.73
CA LEU A 295 12.33 -0.67 5.48
C LEU A 295 12.66 -1.92 4.67
N SER A 296 13.94 -2.32 4.60
CA SER A 296 14.36 -3.54 3.88
C SER A 296 13.82 -4.81 4.54
N PHE A 297 13.80 -4.87 5.87
CA PHE A 297 13.18 -5.97 6.59
C PHE A 297 11.67 -6.00 6.40
N TYR A 298 11.03 -4.83 6.46
CA TYR A 298 9.61 -4.67 6.22
C TYR A 298 9.21 -5.07 4.80
N GLN A 299 9.97 -4.67 3.79
CA GLN A 299 9.78 -5.06 2.39
C GLN A 299 9.92 -6.58 2.19
N ASP A 300 10.83 -7.23 2.92
CA ASP A 300 10.99 -8.69 2.90
C ASP A 300 9.77 -9.42 3.49
N LEU A 301 9.19 -8.89 4.57
CA LEU A 301 7.92 -9.39 5.13
C LEU A 301 6.75 -9.13 4.17
N LEU A 302 6.68 -7.93 3.61
CA LEU A 302 5.63 -7.52 2.70
C LEU A 302 5.61 -8.40 1.45
N SER A 303 6.77 -8.73 0.90
CA SER A 303 6.90 -9.64 -0.26
C SER A 303 6.32 -11.03 0.04
N LYS A 304 6.51 -11.56 1.27
CA LYS A 304 5.90 -12.83 1.71
C LYS A 304 4.39 -12.74 1.88
N VAL A 305 3.88 -11.58 2.32
CA VAL A 305 2.44 -11.34 2.49
C VAL A 305 1.76 -11.19 1.13
N LEU A 306 2.33 -10.40 0.23
CA LEU A 306 1.80 -10.18 -1.13
C LEU A 306 1.71 -11.47 -1.94
N LEU A 307 2.63 -12.42 -1.71
CA LEU A 307 2.57 -13.76 -2.29
C LEU A 307 1.30 -14.54 -1.96
N ARG A 308 0.64 -14.21 -0.85
CA ARG A 308 -0.61 -14.85 -0.42
C ARG A 308 -1.84 -14.19 -1.04
N ILE A 309 -1.68 -13.09 -1.76
CA ILE A 309 -2.79 -12.35 -2.36
C ILE A 309 -2.91 -12.74 -3.84
N ARG A 310 -4.14 -13.06 -4.25
CA ARG A 310 -4.50 -13.38 -5.63
C ARG A 310 -5.59 -12.45 -6.14
N TYR A 311 -5.59 -12.17 -7.44
CA TYR A 311 -6.64 -11.43 -8.12
C TYR A 311 -7.51 -12.42 -8.91
N VAL A 312 -8.83 -12.40 -8.68
CA VAL A 312 -9.82 -13.31 -9.29
C VAL A 312 -10.82 -12.56 -10.16
#